data_AF-A0A3S1AU21-F1
#
_entry.id   AF-A0A3S1AU21-F1
#
_cell.length_a   1.000
_cell.length_b   1.000
_cell.length_c   1.000
_cell.angle_alpha   90.00
_cell.angle_beta   90.00
_cell.angle_gamma   90.00
#
_symmetry.space_group_name_H-M   'P 1'
#
loop_
_entity.id
_entity.type
_entity.pdbx_description
1 polymer ?
#
loop_
_entity_poly.entity_id
_entity_poly.type
_entity_poly.pdbx_seq_one_letter_code
_entity_poly.pdbx_strand_id
1 'polypeptide(L)'
;MGCSASVESGVRTWPSRSRCCAGADAPIPSHLSSGAATKSVATPRNWTSLTENLQVLKRRKQLEGRKLFIDSQFPPKEISLGTKQDKYAHKKIVWKRPHELSLHPVLIADGTSRHDMKQGDLNDCWFLSTLSLVAEKPQLISKIIQADPNFGSTEYSGIFHCRFWQFGSWTEVFVDDLLPTVDGNLLFARSSDPNEFWVSLVEKAYAKLNKSYAALEYGFEADAYTDLTGGLAEWYTPAALRENDFYLMRAAFQCGAVIGCLSVDRQDASGKKGPTRGMVPNHSYVVTGAAEVPYVDVAVKLIRMRNPWGDTEWQGEWCDGGDEWKRVPETIKRELEVTSKDDGEFWMSFGDFRREYSNMIICNMSPDFDHDGISDKAAYQLLLKGRWEADRNAGGWLECDTFHLNPQYQLVVYHDAHVERRYNGRHPLVVALLQVYKRGVSRLGEAEDLYAVGFEIFQLSESASTTIMEPLDNQFFQSMDPLMPENQETYAKYRETSGRFFLYPGRYLLVPSTHEPNQSRDYVLRLFSVGKIECGSVGNIVQPSSTS
;
A
#
# COMPACT_ATOMS: atom_id res chain seq x y z
N MET A 1 -36.05 36.81 24.69
CA MET A 1 -36.87 36.35 23.55
C MET A 1 -35.87 35.83 22.51
N GLY A 2 -35.50 34.56 22.41
CA GLY A 2 -36.25 33.34 22.65
C GLY A 2 -36.94 32.91 21.36
N CYS A 3 -36.26 32.14 20.51
CA CYS A 3 -36.86 31.16 19.61
C CYS A 3 -35.79 30.20 19.08
N SER A 4 -35.82 29.02 19.67
CA SER A 4 -35.28 27.74 19.22
C SER A 4 -35.99 27.24 17.96
N ALA A 5 -35.27 26.56 17.06
CA ALA A 5 -35.87 25.59 16.15
C ALA A 5 -34.93 24.37 16.05
N SER A 6 -35.37 23.31 16.71
CA SER A 6 -34.89 21.93 16.67
C SER A 6 -35.09 21.33 15.28
N VAL A 7 -34.08 20.63 14.76
CA VAL A 7 -34.22 19.70 13.64
C VAL A 7 -34.25 18.29 14.21
N GLU A 8 -35.44 17.68 14.21
CA GLU A 8 -35.67 16.29 14.59
C GLU A 8 -35.07 15.33 13.55
N SER A 9 -34.23 14.41 14.02
CA SER A 9 -33.70 13.27 13.27
C SER A 9 -34.75 12.15 13.22
N GLY A 10 -35.44 12.04 12.08
CA GLY A 10 -36.35 10.94 11.80
C GLY A 10 -35.61 9.64 11.48
N VAL A 11 -35.37 8.82 12.51
CA VAL A 11 -34.96 7.42 12.38
C VAL A 11 -36.14 6.61 11.82
N ARG A 12 -36.03 6.11 10.58
CA ARG A 12 -36.99 5.14 10.02
C ARG A 12 -36.51 3.71 10.25
N THR A 13 -37.13 3.04 11.20
CA THR A 13 -37.08 1.59 11.40
C THR A 13 -37.90 0.87 10.33
N TRP A 14 -37.34 -0.13 9.65
CA TRP A 14 -38.06 -1.03 8.73
C TRP A 14 -38.52 -2.31 9.45
N PRO A 15 -39.75 -2.80 9.24
CA PRO A 15 -40.26 -3.99 9.91
C PRO A 15 -39.92 -5.29 9.16
N SER A 16 -39.48 -6.27 9.93
CA SER A 16 -39.33 -7.68 9.58
C SER A 16 -40.64 -8.31 9.08
N ARG A 17 -40.62 -8.97 7.92
CA ARG A 17 -41.66 -9.96 7.55
C ARG A 17 -41.04 -11.23 6.98
N SER A 18 -41.07 -12.25 7.83
CA SER A 18 -41.02 -13.67 7.52
C SER A 18 -42.20 -14.10 6.64
N ARG A 19 -41.96 -14.92 5.62
CA ARG A 19 -42.93 -15.91 5.14
C ARG A 19 -42.21 -17.07 4.45
N CYS A 20 -42.33 -18.24 5.09
CA CYS A 20 -42.05 -19.55 4.53
C CYS A 20 -43.02 -19.86 3.38
N CYS A 21 -42.54 -20.54 2.35
CA CYS A 21 -43.31 -21.51 1.57
C CYS A 21 -42.37 -22.64 1.14
N ALA A 22 -42.82 -23.86 1.41
CA ALA A 22 -42.14 -25.12 1.14
C ALA A 22 -42.57 -25.70 -0.23
N GLY A 23 -41.70 -26.56 -0.78
CA GLY A 23 -42.10 -27.68 -1.65
C GLY A 23 -41.66 -27.58 -3.11
N ALA A 24 -40.70 -28.40 -3.53
CA ALA A 24 -40.98 -29.67 -4.23
C ALA A 24 -39.71 -30.23 -4.89
N ASP A 25 -39.36 -31.46 -4.52
CA ASP A 25 -38.36 -32.32 -5.15
C ASP A 25 -38.78 -32.75 -6.57
N ALA A 26 -37.83 -32.77 -7.51
CA ALA A 26 -37.81 -33.66 -8.68
C ALA A 26 -36.43 -33.64 -9.39
N PRO A 27 -36.02 -34.74 -10.08
CA PRO A 27 -34.65 -35.21 -10.07
C PRO A 27 -33.75 -34.75 -11.23
N ILE A 28 -32.44 -34.84 -10.97
CA ILE A 28 -31.30 -34.58 -11.86
C ILE A 28 -31.20 -35.67 -12.94
N PRO A 29 -31.04 -35.33 -14.23
CA PRO A 29 -30.47 -36.23 -15.21
C PRO A 29 -28.95 -35.99 -15.32
N SER A 30 -28.20 -37.01 -14.92
CA SER A 30 -26.80 -37.23 -15.28
C SER A 30 -26.67 -37.42 -16.80
N HIS A 31 -25.73 -36.72 -17.46
CA HIS A 31 -24.82 -37.28 -18.48
C HIS A 31 -23.79 -36.24 -18.96
N LEU A 32 -22.56 -36.45 -18.49
CA LEU A 32 -21.25 -36.28 -19.13
C LEU A 32 -21.17 -35.56 -20.51
N SER A 33 -20.38 -34.47 -20.55
CA SER A 33 -19.17 -34.47 -21.38
C SER A 33 -18.09 -33.58 -20.76
N SER A 34 -16.99 -34.21 -20.38
CA SER A 34 -15.81 -33.60 -19.79
C SER A 34 -14.98 -32.90 -20.88
N GLY A 35 -15.20 -31.60 -21.06
CA GLY A 35 -14.26 -30.72 -21.74
C GLY A 35 -13.15 -30.33 -20.75
N ALA A 36 -11.98 -30.96 -20.87
CA ALA A 36 -10.81 -30.64 -20.05
C ALA A 36 -10.42 -29.17 -20.25
N ALA A 37 -10.73 -28.32 -19.27
CA ALA A 37 -10.13 -27.01 -19.15
C ALA A 37 -8.63 -27.22 -18.88
N THR A 38 -7.82 -26.96 -19.89
CA THR A 38 -6.37 -26.96 -19.81
C THR A 38 -5.94 -25.99 -18.72
N LYS A 39 -5.35 -26.52 -17.64
CA LYS A 39 -4.57 -25.74 -16.67
C LYS A 39 -3.38 -25.13 -17.42
N SER A 40 -3.53 -23.93 -17.98
CA SER A 40 -2.38 -23.10 -18.31
C SER A 40 -1.86 -22.49 -17.00
N VAL A 41 -1.07 -23.29 -16.27
CA VAL A 41 -0.03 -22.69 -15.44
C VAL A 41 0.92 -22.04 -16.44
N ALA A 42 0.74 -20.74 -16.66
CA ALA A 42 1.72 -19.93 -17.36
C ALA A 42 3.00 -20.00 -16.52
N THR A 43 3.89 -20.93 -16.85
CA THR A 43 5.28 -20.86 -16.42
C THR A 43 5.83 -19.52 -16.90
N PRO A 44 6.39 -18.67 -16.02
CA PRO A 44 6.89 -17.38 -16.45
C PRO A 44 8.09 -17.61 -17.36
N ARG A 45 7.90 -17.45 -18.67
CA ARG A 45 8.92 -17.59 -19.73
C ARG A 45 10.04 -16.55 -19.69
N ASN A 46 10.16 -15.75 -18.63
CA ASN A 46 11.09 -14.61 -18.60
C ASN A 46 12.22 -14.70 -17.57
N TRP A 47 12.29 -15.73 -16.72
CA TRP A 47 13.37 -15.84 -15.71
C TRP A 47 14.77 -16.05 -16.32
N THR A 48 14.87 -16.70 -17.48
CA THR A 48 16.13 -16.89 -18.21
C THR A 48 16.66 -15.59 -18.82
N SER A 49 15.79 -14.77 -19.42
CA SER A 49 16.18 -13.49 -20.05
C SER A 49 16.68 -12.42 -19.07
N LEU A 50 16.23 -12.42 -17.83
CA LEU A 50 16.54 -11.40 -16.82
C LEU A 50 17.86 -11.68 -16.08
N THR A 51 18.11 -12.95 -15.74
CA THR A 51 19.40 -13.40 -15.20
C THR A 51 20.50 -13.21 -16.25
N GLU A 52 20.17 -13.41 -17.54
CA GLU A 52 21.02 -13.08 -18.67
C GLU A 52 21.38 -11.59 -18.69
N ASN A 53 20.48 -10.65 -18.37
CA ASN A 53 20.80 -9.21 -18.37
C ASN A 53 21.82 -8.81 -17.29
N LEU A 54 21.68 -9.28 -16.05
CA LEU A 54 22.66 -8.99 -14.99
C LEU A 54 24.01 -9.66 -15.28
N GLN A 55 23.99 -10.92 -15.72
CA GLN A 55 25.21 -11.63 -16.10
C GLN A 55 25.86 -11.01 -17.33
N VAL A 56 25.10 -10.53 -18.32
CA VAL A 56 25.60 -9.80 -19.49
C VAL A 56 26.20 -8.46 -19.08
N LEU A 57 25.58 -7.73 -18.16
CA LEU A 57 26.16 -6.49 -17.62
C LEU A 57 27.47 -6.77 -16.88
N LYS A 58 27.48 -7.75 -15.96
CA LYS A 58 28.70 -8.17 -15.24
C LYS A 58 29.79 -8.66 -16.21
N ARG A 59 29.43 -9.45 -17.22
CA ARG A 59 30.35 -10.03 -18.22
C ARG A 59 30.88 -9.00 -19.21
N ARG A 60 30.05 -8.05 -19.69
CA ARG A 60 30.51 -6.89 -20.48
C ARG A 60 31.54 -6.10 -19.70
N LYS A 61 31.36 -5.92 -18.39
CA LYS A 61 32.30 -5.17 -17.55
C LYS A 61 33.60 -5.93 -17.24
N GLN A 62 33.54 -7.25 -17.05
CA GLN A 62 34.75 -8.07 -16.99
C GLN A 62 35.58 -7.96 -18.28
N LEU A 63 34.94 -7.80 -19.45
CA LEU A 63 35.59 -7.61 -20.75
C LEU A 63 36.11 -6.18 -20.99
N GLU A 64 35.55 -5.16 -20.34
CA GLU A 64 35.97 -3.75 -20.44
C GLU A 64 37.15 -3.36 -19.52
N GLY A 65 37.72 -4.34 -18.80
CA GLY A 65 38.92 -4.19 -17.97
C GLY A 65 38.65 -3.52 -16.63
N ARG A 66 38.31 -4.30 -15.59
CA ARG A 66 38.20 -3.94 -14.14
C ARG A 66 37.55 -2.59 -13.77
N LYS A 67 36.85 -1.91 -14.68
CA LYS A 67 36.14 -0.66 -14.40
C LYS A 67 34.82 -0.95 -13.69
N LEU A 68 34.61 -0.31 -12.54
CA LEU A 68 33.36 -0.41 -11.79
C LEU A 68 32.18 0.16 -12.60
N PHE A 69 30.99 -0.40 -12.38
CA PHE A 69 29.77 0.03 -13.06
C PHE A 69 29.46 1.50 -12.72
N ILE A 70 29.08 2.27 -13.75
CA ILE A 70 28.55 3.61 -13.64
C ILE A 70 27.24 3.62 -14.40
N ASP A 71 26.17 4.01 -13.73
CA ASP A 71 24.82 4.03 -14.27
C ASP A 71 24.62 5.29 -15.14
N SER A 72 24.58 5.10 -16.46
CA SER A 72 24.36 6.21 -17.40
C SER A 72 22.92 6.75 -17.36
N GLN A 73 21.96 5.97 -16.85
CA GLN A 73 20.56 6.37 -16.73
C GLN A 73 20.26 7.07 -15.41
N PHE A 74 21.13 6.91 -14.41
CA PHE A 74 21.05 7.57 -13.12
C PHE A 74 22.46 8.03 -12.67
N PRO A 75 23.05 9.00 -13.39
CA PRO A 75 24.45 9.37 -13.21
C PRO A 75 24.69 10.05 -11.85
N PRO A 76 25.90 9.96 -11.29
CA PRO A 76 26.28 10.61 -10.03
C PRO A 76 26.43 12.14 -10.20
N LYS A 77 25.32 12.82 -10.50
CA LYS A 77 25.21 14.23 -10.88
C LYS A 77 23.94 14.84 -10.30
N GLU A 78 23.84 16.16 -10.36
CA GLU A 78 22.67 16.93 -9.89
C GLU A 78 21.34 16.45 -10.46
N ILE A 79 21.32 15.97 -11.72
CA ILE A 79 20.09 15.47 -12.35
C ILE A 79 19.47 14.27 -11.60
N SER A 80 20.29 13.42 -10.98
CA SER A 80 19.83 12.30 -10.15
C SER A 80 19.40 12.73 -8.75
N LEU A 81 19.90 13.87 -8.27
CA LEU A 81 19.38 14.50 -7.05
C LEU A 81 18.00 15.13 -7.31
N GLY A 82 17.80 15.74 -8.48
CA GLY A 82 16.53 16.35 -8.91
C GLY A 82 16.46 17.86 -8.66
N THR A 83 15.44 18.52 -9.23
CA THR A 83 15.30 19.97 -9.20
C THR A 83 14.57 20.48 -7.95
N LYS A 84 15.34 20.79 -6.92
CA LYS A 84 15.11 21.94 -6.02
C LYS A 84 16.45 22.63 -5.88
N GLN A 85 16.79 23.43 -6.88
CA GLN A 85 18.13 24.02 -7.07
C GLN A 85 18.67 24.75 -5.82
N ASP A 86 17.83 25.10 -4.85
CA ASP A 86 18.26 25.77 -3.62
C ASP A 86 18.54 24.83 -2.43
N LYS A 87 17.89 23.66 -2.31
CA LYS A 87 17.96 22.83 -1.09
C LYS A 87 19.37 22.29 -0.84
N TYR A 88 20.05 21.88 -1.90
CA TYR A 88 21.38 21.25 -1.82
C TYR A 88 22.50 22.08 -2.46
N ALA A 89 22.23 23.23 -3.09
CA ALA A 89 23.25 24.02 -3.78
C ALA A 89 24.40 24.50 -2.89
N HIS A 90 24.13 24.72 -1.61
CA HIS A 90 25.15 25.12 -0.63
C HIS A 90 25.97 23.94 -0.09
N LYS A 91 25.55 22.70 -0.36
CA LYS A 91 26.23 21.49 0.11
C LYS A 91 27.27 21.04 -0.91
N LYS A 92 28.49 20.77 -0.45
CA LYS A 92 29.57 20.22 -1.28
C LYS A 92 29.37 18.71 -1.45
N ILE A 93 28.43 18.32 -2.31
CA ILE A 93 28.08 16.92 -2.54
C ILE A 93 29.18 16.22 -3.34
N VAL A 94 29.65 15.08 -2.82
CA VAL A 94 30.58 14.17 -3.50
C VAL A 94 29.95 12.79 -3.52
N TRP A 95 29.97 12.13 -4.68
CA TRP A 95 29.46 10.77 -4.81
C TRP A 95 30.59 9.78 -4.51
N LYS A 96 30.37 8.91 -3.51
CA LYS A 96 31.37 7.94 -3.02
C LYS A 96 30.79 6.54 -2.99
N ARG A 97 31.62 5.54 -3.23
CA ARG A 97 31.25 4.13 -3.07
C ARG A 97 31.44 3.66 -1.62
N PRO A 98 30.79 2.57 -1.19
CA PRO A 98 30.93 2.02 0.15
C PRO A 98 32.38 1.82 0.63
N HIS A 99 33.26 1.34 -0.25
CA HIS A 99 34.69 1.13 0.08
C HIS A 99 35.51 2.42 0.25
N GLU A 100 34.96 3.58 -0.12
CA GLU A 100 35.55 4.90 0.15
C GLU A 100 35.03 5.51 1.47
N LEU A 101 34.03 4.87 2.09
CA LEU A 101 33.34 5.33 3.31
C LEU A 101 33.60 4.43 4.51
N SER A 102 33.71 3.13 4.28
CA SER A 102 33.98 2.12 5.30
C SER A 102 35.17 1.25 4.89
N LEU A 103 35.95 0.80 5.90
CA LEU A 103 37.05 -0.15 5.72
C LEU A 103 36.54 -1.57 5.41
N HIS A 104 35.34 -1.91 5.88
CA HIS A 104 34.76 -3.25 5.79
C HIS A 104 33.29 -3.16 5.34
N PRO A 105 33.01 -2.62 4.14
CA PRO A 105 31.64 -2.45 3.70
C PRO A 105 30.97 -3.81 3.49
N VAL A 106 29.75 -3.93 3.98
CA VAL A 106 28.86 -5.08 3.77
C VAL A 106 27.54 -4.60 3.21
N LEU A 107 26.85 -5.46 2.46
CA LEU A 107 25.52 -5.11 1.99
C LEU A 107 24.54 -5.19 3.15
N ILE A 108 24.49 -6.35 3.79
CA ILE A 108 23.67 -6.68 4.95
C ILE A 108 24.59 -7.35 5.97
N ALA A 109 24.61 -6.87 7.22
CA ALA A 109 25.52 -7.35 8.25
C ALA A 109 24.95 -8.57 9.00
N ASP A 110 23.79 -8.41 9.65
CA ASP A 110 23.15 -9.40 10.52
C ASP A 110 21.66 -9.61 10.18
N GLY A 111 21.34 -9.54 8.88
CA GLY A 111 19.98 -9.59 8.38
C GLY A 111 19.41 -8.18 8.24
N THR A 112 18.13 -8.09 7.89
CA THR A 112 17.44 -6.80 7.79
C THR A 112 16.55 -6.60 9.00
N SER A 113 16.62 -5.40 9.57
CA SER A 113 15.88 -5.01 10.77
C SER A 113 15.25 -3.65 10.60
N ARG A 114 14.13 -3.39 11.28
CA ARG A 114 13.56 -2.04 11.30
C ARG A 114 14.52 -1.03 11.93
N HIS A 115 15.39 -1.48 12.84
CA HIS A 115 16.38 -0.66 13.54
C HIS A 115 17.57 -0.23 12.67
N ASP A 116 17.71 -0.79 11.46
CA ASP A 116 18.74 -0.37 10.52
C ASP A 116 18.43 1.04 10.00
N MET A 117 17.16 1.42 9.91
CA MET A 117 16.76 2.64 9.20
C MET A 117 17.10 3.91 9.97
N LYS A 118 17.88 4.80 9.34
CA LYS A 118 18.02 6.21 9.72
C LYS A 118 17.75 7.10 8.52
N GLN A 119 16.76 7.98 8.66
CA GLN A 119 16.43 8.96 7.63
C GLN A 119 17.56 9.99 7.47
N GLY A 120 17.83 10.35 6.22
CA GLY A 120 18.76 11.43 5.87
C GLY A 120 18.05 12.76 5.61
N ASP A 121 18.62 13.59 4.75
CA ASP A 121 18.12 14.93 4.46
C ASP A 121 16.95 14.96 3.44
N LEU A 122 16.36 13.81 3.14
CA LEU A 122 15.25 13.64 2.21
C LEU A 122 13.93 13.51 2.97
N ASN A 123 12.85 14.11 2.44
CA ASN A 123 11.51 14.04 3.06
C ASN A 123 10.74 12.81 2.58
N ASP A 124 11.35 11.63 2.66
CA ASP A 124 10.82 10.34 2.19
C ASP A 124 10.49 9.39 3.34
N CYS A 125 10.14 9.95 4.51
CA CYS A 125 9.75 9.19 5.70
C CYS A 125 8.66 8.14 5.43
N TRP A 126 7.73 8.43 4.52
CA TRP A 126 6.70 7.50 4.04
C TRP A 126 7.29 6.20 3.46
N PHE A 127 8.39 6.31 2.72
CA PHE A 127 9.09 5.17 2.12
C PHE A 127 9.90 4.42 3.17
N LEU A 128 10.73 5.12 3.96
CA LEU A 128 11.60 4.49 4.97
C LEU A 128 10.81 3.83 6.10
N SER A 129 9.72 4.46 6.55
CA SER A 129 8.80 3.87 7.54
C SER A 129 8.27 2.53 7.06
N THR A 130 7.80 2.49 5.82
CA THR A 130 7.26 1.28 5.21
C THR A 130 8.34 0.23 4.98
N LEU A 131 9.50 0.64 4.45
CA LEU A 131 10.64 -0.24 4.24
C LEU A 131 11.11 -0.88 5.56
N SER A 132 11.06 -0.15 6.67
CA SER A 132 11.43 -0.66 7.99
C SER A 132 10.54 -1.82 8.46
N LEU A 133 9.23 -1.79 8.18
CA LEU A 133 8.34 -2.90 8.50
C LEU A 133 8.43 -4.05 7.49
N VAL A 134 8.80 -3.75 6.25
CA VAL A 134 9.10 -4.79 5.24
C VAL A 134 10.42 -5.49 5.57
N ALA A 135 11.39 -4.81 6.18
CA ALA A 135 12.68 -5.34 6.64
C ALA A 135 12.52 -6.53 7.60
N GLU A 136 11.50 -6.47 8.45
CA GLU A 136 11.13 -7.54 9.40
C GLU A 136 10.57 -8.81 8.72
N LYS A 137 10.40 -8.80 7.38
CA LYS A 137 9.81 -9.89 6.60
C LYS A 137 10.81 -10.38 5.56
N PRO A 138 11.70 -11.34 5.90
CA PRO A 138 12.77 -11.84 5.01
C PRO A 138 12.27 -12.31 3.63
N GLN A 139 11.06 -12.87 3.57
CA GLN A 139 10.40 -13.31 2.33
C GLN A 139 10.00 -12.16 1.40
N LEU A 140 9.84 -10.93 1.90
CA LEU A 140 9.59 -9.74 1.10
C LEU A 140 10.91 -9.06 0.72
N ILE A 141 11.87 -8.98 1.65
CA ILE A 141 13.21 -8.44 1.37
C ILE A 141 13.91 -9.24 0.26
N SER A 142 13.83 -10.58 0.30
CA SER A 142 14.35 -11.44 -0.78
C SER A 142 13.64 -11.27 -2.13
N LYS A 143 12.48 -10.61 -2.19
CA LYS A 143 11.86 -10.17 -3.46
C LYS A 143 12.42 -8.85 -3.95
N ILE A 144 12.79 -7.95 -3.03
CA ILE A 144 13.30 -6.61 -3.32
C ILE A 144 14.79 -6.69 -3.67
N ILE A 145 15.63 -7.23 -2.79
CA ILE A 145 17.09 -7.31 -2.97
C ILE A 145 17.42 -8.65 -3.65
N GLN A 146 17.96 -8.60 -4.87
CA GLN A 146 18.17 -9.80 -5.69
C GLN A 146 19.63 -10.25 -5.80
N ALA A 147 20.58 -9.32 -5.72
CA ALA A 147 21.99 -9.66 -5.82
C ALA A 147 22.83 -8.82 -4.85
N ASP A 148 23.79 -9.49 -4.23
CA ASP A 148 24.82 -8.85 -3.43
C ASP A 148 25.89 -8.23 -4.36
N PRO A 149 26.31 -6.97 -4.13
CA PRO A 149 27.49 -6.38 -4.73
C PRO A 149 28.77 -7.22 -4.56
N ASN A 150 28.80 -8.17 -3.62
CA ASN A 150 29.95 -8.96 -3.19
C ASN A 150 31.11 -8.05 -2.75
N PHE A 151 30.83 -7.10 -1.85
CA PHE A 151 31.83 -6.14 -1.36
C PHE A 151 33.11 -6.85 -0.90
N GLY A 152 34.27 -6.25 -1.20
CA GLY A 152 35.57 -6.81 -0.84
C GLY A 152 36.01 -8.06 -1.61
N SER A 153 35.18 -8.60 -2.51
CA SER A 153 35.54 -9.75 -3.35
C SER A 153 36.17 -9.34 -4.69
N THR A 154 36.84 -10.29 -5.37
CA THR A 154 37.30 -10.11 -6.75
C THR A 154 36.15 -10.03 -7.77
N GLU A 155 34.93 -10.37 -7.37
CA GLU A 155 33.72 -10.32 -8.21
C GLU A 155 32.95 -8.99 -8.07
N TYR A 156 33.38 -8.12 -7.16
CA TYR A 156 32.82 -6.80 -6.98
C TYR A 156 32.87 -6.00 -8.29
N SER A 157 31.69 -5.56 -8.73
CA SER A 157 31.51 -4.83 -9.99
C SER A 157 30.82 -3.47 -9.79
N GLY A 158 30.55 -3.08 -8.54
CA GLY A 158 29.89 -1.83 -8.20
C GLY A 158 28.46 -1.70 -8.74
N ILE A 159 27.77 -2.84 -8.96
CA ILE A 159 26.38 -2.93 -9.42
C ILE A 159 25.51 -3.52 -8.31
N PHE A 160 24.37 -2.91 -8.08
CA PHE A 160 23.33 -3.37 -7.18
C PHE A 160 22.03 -3.59 -7.94
N HIS A 161 21.26 -4.61 -7.54
CA HIS A 161 20.05 -5.03 -8.22
C HIS A 161 18.89 -5.16 -7.23
N CYS A 162 17.87 -4.32 -7.46
CA CYS A 162 16.60 -4.36 -6.75
C CYS A 162 15.42 -4.62 -7.68
N ARG A 163 14.29 -5.02 -7.08
CA ARG A 163 12.99 -5.08 -7.75
C ARG A 163 11.93 -4.34 -6.96
N PHE A 164 11.04 -3.69 -7.69
CA PHE A 164 9.85 -3.05 -7.14
C PHE A 164 8.65 -3.50 -7.95
N TRP A 165 7.53 -3.73 -7.29
CA TRP A 165 6.26 -3.97 -7.96
C TRP A 165 5.76 -2.64 -8.55
N GLN A 166 5.40 -2.64 -9.83
CA GLN A 166 4.85 -1.49 -10.54
C GLN A 166 3.62 -1.97 -11.31
N PHE A 167 2.45 -1.50 -10.90
CA PHE A 167 1.19 -1.61 -11.63
C PHE A 167 0.92 -3.02 -12.22
N GLY A 168 1.13 -4.05 -11.39
CA GLY A 168 0.86 -5.45 -11.73
C GLY A 168 2.05 -6.33 -12.09
N SER A 169 3.26 -5.77 -12.12
CA SER A 169 4.47 -6.53 -12.47
C SER A 169 5.67 -6.12 -11.63
N TRP A 170 6.56 -7.06 -11.32
CA TRP A 170 7.85 -6.76 -10.73
C TRP A 170 8.79 -6.17 -11.79
N THR A 171 9.28 -4.96 -11.53
CA THR A 171 10.22 -4.22 -12.36
C THR A 171 11.61 -4.29 -11.76
N GLU A 172 12.60 -4.61 -12.59
CA GLU A 172 13.99 -4.78 -12.16
C GLU A 172 14.75 -3.47 -12.33
N VAL A 173 15.50 -3.10 -11.31
CA VAL A 173 16.21 -1.83 -11.21
C VAL A 173 17.67 -2.09 -10.85
N PHE A 174 18.55 -1.73 -11.78
CA PHE A 174 19.99 -1.79 -11.60
C PHE A 174 20.53 -0.40 -11.32
N VAL A 175 21.35 -0.25 -10.30
CA VAL A 175 22.07 1.00 -9.97
C VAL A 175 23.55 0.69 -9.74
N ASP A 176 24.40 1.69 -9.95
CA ASP A 176 25.74 1.63 -9.35
C ASP A 176 25.67 1.91 -7.84
N ASP A 177 26.74 1.64 -7.11
CA ASP A 177 26.82 1.89 -5.67
C ASP A 177 27.46 3.25 -5.30
N LEU A 178 27.50 4.22 -6.21
CA LEU A 178 27.88 5.59 -5.84
C LEU A 178 26.76 6.26 -5.04
N LEU A 179 27.05 6.71 -3.83
CA LEU A 179 26.07 7.33 -2.93
C LEU A 179 26.40 8.82 -2.71
N PRO A 180 25.42 9.72 -2.65
CA PRO A 180 25.63 11.13 -2.35
C PRO A 180 26.14 11.33 -0.92
N THR A 181 27.23 12.10 -0.76
CA THR A 181 27.83 12.38 0.55
C THR A 181 28.16 13.85 0.73
N VAL A 182 28.17 14.29 1.99
CA VAL A 182 28.66 15.61 2.41
C VAL A 182 29.63 15.38 3.58
N ASP A 183 30.84 15.92 3.46
CA ASP A 183 31.91 15.76 4.47
C ASP A 183 32.18 14.29 4.85
N GLY A 184 32.05 13.38 3.88
CA GLY A 184 32.26 11.94 4.07
C GLY A 184 31.09 11.19 4.71
N ASN A 185 29.96 11.86 5.00
CA ASN A 185 28.76 11.23 5.53
C ASN A 185 27.69 11.08 4.43
N LEU A 186 26.94 9.99 4.46
CA LEU A 186 25.79 9.78 3.57
C LEU A 186 24.76 10.89 3.76
N LEU A 187 24.32 11.49 2.65
CA LEU A 187 23.36 12.60 2.64
C LEU A 187 21.92 12.12 2.89
N PHE A 188 21.56 10.95 2.36
CA PHE A 188 20.22 10.38 2.43
C PHE A 188 20.18 9.16 3.38
N ALA A 189 19.19 8.27 3.23
CA ALA A 189 19.00 7.17 4.18
C ALA A 189 20.24 6.29 4.31
N ARG A 190 20.44 5.78 5.52
CA ARG A 190 21.59 4.94 5.88
C ARG A 190 21.23 3.92 6.95
N SER A 191 22.04 2.86 7.02
CA SER A 191 21.97 1.92 8.12
C SER A 191 22.46 2.54 9.45
N SER A 192 21.99 2.00 10.57
CA SER A 192 22.51 2.29 11.90
C SER A 192 23.95 1.80 12.07
N ASP A 193 24.31 0.67 11.46
CA ASP A 193 25.72 0.24 11.29
C ASP A 193 26.37 1.03 10.15
N PRO A 194 27.45 1.80 10.41
CA PRO A 194 28.15 2.57 9.39
C PRO A 194 28.84 1.73 8.30
N ASN A 195 28.93 0.41 8.48
CA ASN A 195 29.49 -0.52 7.50
C ASN A 195 28.43 -1.16 6.60
N GLU A 196 27.15 -0.96 6.88
CA GLU A 196 26.05 -1.58 6.16
C GLU A 196 25.39 -0.58 5.18
N PHE A 197 25.07 -1.03 3.95
CA PHE A 197 24.70 -0.13 2.86
C PHE A 197 23.40 -0.50 2.11
N TRP A 198 22.68 -1.57 2.50
CA TRP A 198 21.47 -1.96 1.78
C TRP A 198 20.38 -0.87 1.80
N VAL A 199 20.21 -0.16 2.92
CA VAL A 199 19.22 0.92 3.06
C VAL A 199 19.44 2.00 2.00
N SER A 200 20.66 2.52 1.92
CA SER A 200 21.03 3.58 0.98
C SER A 200 20.91 3.13 -0.49
N LEU A 201 21.23 1.87 -0.76
CA LEU A 201 21.18 1.32 -2.11
C LEU A 201 19.74 1.02 -2.58
N VAL A 202 18.87 0.57 -1.68
CA VAL A 202 17.43 0.39 -1.95
C VAL A 202 16.75 1.74 -2.18
N GLU A 203 17.01 2.73 -1.33
CA GLU A 203 16.53 4.11 -1.51
C GLU A 203 17.00 4.68 -2.87
N LYS A 204 18.27 4.51 -3.21
CA LYS A 204 18.81 4.92 -4.53
C LYS A 204 18.09 4.24 -5.69
N ALA A 205 17.86 2.93 -5.62
CA ALA A 205 17.16 2.20 -6.66
C ALA A 205 15.72 2.71 -6.82
N TYR A 206 15.04 3.00 -5.71
CA TYR A 206 13.70 3.58 -5.73
C TYR A 206 13.69 5.01 -6.28
N ALA A 207 14.71 5.82 -5.96
CA ALA A 207 14.92 7.15 -6.53
C ALA A 207 15.12 7.08 -8.05
N LYS A 208 15.91 6.11 -8.55
CA LYS A 208 16.08 5.86 -9.99
C LYS A 208 14.75 5.51 -10.66
N LEU A 209 13.97 4.61 -10.07
CA LEU A 209 12.65 4.23 -10.57
C LEU A 209 11.77 5.48 -10.75
N ASN A 210 11.82 6.38 -9.77
CA ASN A 210 11.11 7.65 -9.71
C ASN A 210 11.89 8.85 -10.33
N LYS A 211 12.95 8.59 -11.09
CA LYS A 211 13.78 9.56 -11.85
C LYS A 211 14.77 10.41 -11.06
N SER A 212 14.55 10.68 -9.78
CA SER A 212 15.48 11.43 -8.93
C SER A 212 15.20 11.22 -7.45
N TYR A 213 16.15 11.56 -6.56
CA TYR A 213 15.90 11.57 -5.12
C TYR A 213 14.80 12.58 -4.75
N ALA A 214 14.80 13.79 -5.34
CA ALA A 214 13.77 14.80 -5.09
C ALA A 214 12.34 14.32 -5.42
N ALA A 215 12.18 13.34 -6.31
CA ALA A 215 10.87 12.75 -6.64
C ALA A 215 10.32 11.82 -5.54
N LEU A 216 11.15 11.46 -4.54
CA LEU A 216 10.72 10.72 -3.36
C LEU A 216 10.26 11.64 -2.22
N GLU A 217 10.49 12.96 -2.32
CA GLU A 217 9.99 13.88 -1.31
C GLU A 217 8.47 13.90 -1.31
N TYR A 218 7.90 13.61 -0.14
CA TYR A 218 6.46 13.50 0.09
C TYR A 218 5.79 12.35 -0.67
N GLY A 219 4.99 11.58 0.05
CA GLY A 219 4.29 10.42 -0.49
C GLY A 219 3.48 9.74 0.58
N PHE A 220 2.89 8.61 0.22
CA PHE A 220 2.03 7.84 1.11
C PHE A 220 2.58 6.44 1.30
N GLU A 221 2.51 5.93 2.52
CA GLU A 221 2.96 4.58 2.90
C GLU A 221 2.27 3.50 2.07
N ALA A 222 1.01 3.73 1.65
CA ALA A 222 0.30 2.89 0.68
C ALA A 222 1.12 2.69 -0.61
N ASP A 223 1.72 3.75 -1.14
CA ASP A 223 2.48 3.68 -2.38
C ASP A 223 3.75 2.84 -2.19
N ALA A 224 4.48 3.12 -1.11
CA ALA A 224 5.71 2.41 -0.80
C ALA A 224 5.42 0.94 -0.55
N TYR A 225 4.34 0.62 0.18
CA TYR A 225 4.00 -0.74 0.52
C TYR A 225 3.64 -1.54 -0.73
N THR A 226 2.75 -1.00 -1.56
CA THR A 226 2.37 -1.64 -2.82
C THR A 226 3.59 -1.83 -3.73
N ASP A 227 4.53 -0.88 -3.78
CA ASP A 227 5.75 -1.00 -4.60
C ASP A 227 6.79 -1.97 -4.02
N LEU A 228 6.88 -2.08 -2.70
CA LEU A 228 7.82 -2.99 -2.04
C LEU A 228 7.31 -4.44 -1.99
N THR A 229 5.99 -4.66 -2.10
CA THR A 229 5.39 -5.95 -1.78
C THR A 229 4.45 -6.50 -2.86
N GLY A 230 3.83 -5.64 -3.66
CA GLY A 230 2.71 -5.97 -4.54
C GLY A 230 1.39 -6.22 -3.80
N GLY A 231 1.34 -5.96 -2.49
CA GLY A 231 0.16 -6.13 -1.66
C GLY A 231 -0.93 -5.07 -1.90
N LEU A 232 -1.96 -5.14 -1.06
CA LEU A 232 -3.10 -4.24 -1.03
C LEU A 232 -2.90 -3.17 0.06
N ALA A 233 -3.27 -1.94 -0.24
CA ALA A 233 -3.39 -0.86 0.74
C ALA A 233 -4.86 -0.46 0.95
N GLU A 234 -5.26 -0.34 2.21
CA GLU A 234 -6.60 0.08 2.61
C GLU A 234 -6.51 1.30 3.52
N TRP A 235 -7.32 2.32 3.19
CA TRP A 235 -7.31 3.60 3.87
C TRP A 235 -8.39 3.66 4.95
N TYR A 236 -8.03 4.24 6.09
CA TYR A 236 -8.91 4.45 7.22
C TYR A 236 -8.63 5.83 7.83
N THR A 237 -9.69 6.51 8.26
CA THR A 237 -9.58 7.78 8.98
C THR A 237 -9.59 7.51 10.50
N PRO A 238 -8.48 7.72 11.24
CA PRO A 238 -8.42 7.42 12.67
C PRO A 238 -9.51 8.12 13.49
N ALA A 239 -9.84 9.36 13.16
CA ALA A 239 -10.90 10.12 13.84
C ALA A 239 -12.31 9.52 13.66
N ALA A 240 -12.54 8.70 12.62
CA ALA A 240 -13.80 8.01 12.38
C ALA A 240 -13.88 6.65 13.10
N LEU A 241 -12.77 6.14 13.65
CA LEU A 241 -12.74 4.85 14.34
C LEU A 241 -13.45 4.92 15.70
N ARG A 242 -14.29 3.92 15.96
CA ARG A 242 -14.95 3.69 17.24
C ARG A 242 -14.08 2.83 18.13
N GLU A 243 -14.40 2.78 19.42
CA GLU A 243 -13.65 1.99 20.42
C GLU A 243 -13.44 0.52 20.04
N ASN A 244 -14.41 -0.10 19.37
CA ASN A 244 -14.32 -1.51 18.97
C ASN A 244 -13.49 -1.71 17.69
N ASP A 245 -13.24 -0.66 16.91
CA ASP A 245 -12.38 -0.74 15.72
C ASP A 245 -10.90 -0.90 16.11
N PHE A 246 -10.56 -0.83 17.41
CA PHE A 246 -9.28 -1.32 17.95
C PHE A 246 -9.02 -2.79 17.57
N TYR A 247 -10.05 -3.64 17.59
CA TYR A 247 -9.87 -5.06 17.29
C TYR A 247 -9.57 -5.31 15.81
N LEU A 248 -10.06 -4.46 14.91
CA LEU A 248 -9.65 -4.45 13.50
C LEU A 248 -8.13 -4.21 13.38
N MET A 249 -7.61 -3.19 14.05
CA MET A 249 -6.17 -2.89 14.02
C MET A 249 -5.33 -4.00 14.64
N ARG A 250 -5.80 -4.54 15.78
CA ARG A 250 -5.13 -5.65 16.46
C ARG A 250 -5.10 -6.90 15.59
N ALA A 251 -6.23 -7.26 14.98
CA ALA A 251 -6.33 -8.38 14.05
C ALA A 251 -5.40 -8.18 12.84
N ALA A 252 -5.43 -7.00 12.22
CA ALA A 252 -4.52 -6.68 11.12
C ALA A 252 -3.05 -6.84 11.51
N PHE A 253 -2.65 -6.31 12.67
CA PHE A 253 -1.29 -6.47 13.19
C PHE A 253 -0.92 -7.95 13.44
N GLN A 254 -1.83 -8.73 14.04
CA GLN A 254 -1.63 -10.16 14.31
C GLN A 254 -1.52 -11.00 13.01
N CYS A 255 -2.24 -10.60 11.96
CA CYS A 255 -2.13 -11.15 10.61
C CYS A 255 -0.80 -10.79 9.90
N GLY A 256 0.04 -9.98 10.54
CA GLY A 256 1.30 -9.50 9.96
C GLY A 256 1.11 -8.36 8.96
N ALA A 257 0.01 -7.60 9.03
CA ALA A 257 -0.16 -6.37 8.25
C ALA A 257 0.98 -5.38 8.56
N VAL A 258 1.33 -4.56 7.57
CA VAL A 258 2.03 -3.30 7.81
C VAL A 258 0.96 -2.25 8.08
N ILE A 259 1.09 -1.47 9.13
CA ILE A 259 0.13 -0.38 9.42
C ILE A 259 0.91 0.91 9.50
N GLY A 260 0.75 1.76 8.48
CA GLY A 260 1.34 3.10 8.41
C GLY A 260 0.35 4.16 8.87
N CYS A 261 0.82 5.23 9.49
CA CYS A 261 0.00 6.30 10.02
C CYS A 261 0.66 7.66 9.79
N LEU A 262 -0.13 8.65 9.36
CA LEU A 262 0.32 10.03 9.21
C LEU A 262 -0.15 10.86 10.40
N SER A 263 0.78 11.47 11.13
CA SER A 263 0.46 12.38 12.23
C SER A 263 -0.32 13.61 11.75
N VAL A 264 -1.17 14.19 12.59
CA VAL A 264 -1.89 15.43 12.29
C VAL A 264 -0.91 16.60 12.08
N ASP A 265 -1.14 17.43 11.06
CA ASP A 265 -0.39 18.68 10.85
C ASP A 265 -0.86 19.73 11.88
N ARG A 266 -0.25 19.72 13.07
CA ARG A 266 -0.47 20.74 14.09
C ARG A 266 0.52 21.89 13.90
N GLN A 267 -0.01 23.09 13.73
CA GLN A 267 0.75 24.33 13.88
C GLN A 267 0.51 24.85 15.30
N ASP A 268 1.56 25.29 15.99
CA ASP A 268 1.37 25.99 17.25
C ASP A 268 0.70 27.36 17.01
N ALA A 269 0.30 28.05 18.09
CA ALA A 269 -0.34 29.36 17.99
C ALA A 269 0.53 30.45 17.31
N SER A 270 1.82 30.19 17.12
CA SER A 270 2.78 31.05 16.42
C SER A 270 3.03 30.63 14.97
N GLY A 271 2.34 29.59 14.48
CA GLY A 271 2.52 29.02 13.14
C GLY A 271 3.80 28.19 12.98
N LYS A 272 4.54 27.91 14.06
CA LYS A 272 5.77 27.12 14.02
C LYS A 272 5.40 25.63 14.05
N LYS A 273 6.00 24.88 13.12
CA LYS A 273 5.91 23.42 13.08
C LYS A 273 6.96 22.84 14.03
N GLY A 274 6.54 22.00 14.96
CA GLY A 274 7.43 21.32 15.90
C GLY A 274 6.68 20.25 16.69
N PRO A 275 7.40 19.34 17.37
CA PRO A 275 6.77 18.26 18.09
C PRO A 275 5.79 18.76 19.15
N THR A 276 4.55 18.26 19.14
CA THR A 276 3.54 18.56 20.16
C THR A 276 3.32 17.31 21.01
N ARG A 277 3.64 17.37 22.31
CA ARG A 277 3.72 16.17 23.18
C ARG A 277 4.61 15.07 22.58
N GLY A 278 5.70 15.47 21.93
CA GLY A 278 6.62 14.54 21.27
C GLY A 278 6.21 14.06 19.86
N MET A 279 4.99 14.35 19.40
CA MET A 279 4.54 13.97 18.05
C MET A 279 5.05 14.96 17.01
N VAL A 280 5.85 14.48 16.05
CA VAL A 280 6.32 15.26 14.90
C VAL A 280 5.13 15.47 13.95
N PRO A 281 4.77 16.72 13.59
CA PRO A 281 3.63 16.98 12.72
C PRO A 281 3.91 16.63 11.25
N ASN A 282 2.89 16.17 10.54
CA ASN A 282 2.96 15.78 9.13
C ASN A 282 4.10 14.78 8.82
N HIS A 283 4.27 13.80 9.70
CA HIS A 283 5.30 12.76 9.62
C HIS A 283 4.70 11.36 9.70
N SER A 284 5.37 10.42 9.03
CA SER A 284 4.99 9.01 8.96
C SER A 284 5.45 8.26 10.21
N TYR A 285 4.54 7.50 10.79
CA TYR A 285 4.78 6.56 11.88
C TYR A 285 4.24 5.18 11.47
N VAL A 286 4.68 4.14 12.18
CA VAL A 286 4.17 2.78 11.97
C VAL A 286 3.72 2.13 13.26
N VAL A 287 2.72 1.26 13.19
CA VAL A 287 2.29 0.44 14.33
C VAL A 287 3.22 -0.76 14.45
N THR A 288 3.77 -0.97 15.65
CA THR A 288 4.63 -2.11 15.99
C THR A 288 4.04 -2.97 17.11
N GLY A 289 2.83 -2.68 17.57
CA GLY A 289 2.12 -3.45 18.59
C GLY A 289 0.69 -2.95 18.83
N ALA A 290 -0.19 -3.87 19.24
CA ALA A 290 -1.55 -3.55 19.67
C ALA A 290 -1.96 -4.52 20.79
N ALA A 291 -2.26 -3.99 21.97
CA ALA A 291 -2.52 -4.82 23.15
C ALA A 291 -3.58 -4.22 24.07
N GLU A 292 -4.30 -5.10 24.76
CA GLU A 292 -5.13 -4.71 25.90
C GLU A 292 -4.37 -4.99 27.18
N VAL A 293 -4.27 -3.98 28.04
CA VAL A 293 -3.50 -4.03 29.27
C VAL A 293 -4.44 -3.89 30.46
N PRO A 294 -4.40 -4.81 31.44
CA PRO A 294 -5.14 -4.62 32.67
C PRO A 294 -4.55 -3.44 33.44
N TYR A 295 -5.38 -2.44 33.71
CA TYR A 295 -4.98 -1.23 34.40
C TYR A 295 -6.04 -0.85 35.44
N VAL A 296 -5.69 -1.03 36.72
CA VAL A 296 -6.64 -0.90 37.84
C VAL A 296 -7.78 -1.91 37.65
N ASP A 297 -9.03 -1.43 37.45
CA ASP A 297 -10.23 -2.26 37.32
C ASP A 297 -10.75 -2.36 35.87
N VAL A 298 -10.02 -1.79 34.91
CA VAL A 298 -10.41 -1.75 33.49
C VAL A 298 -9.29 -2.21 32.58
N ALA A 299 -9.63 -2.84 31.46
CA ALA A 299 -8.69 -3.10 30.39
C ALA A 299 -8.53 -1.83 29.53
N VAL A 300 -7.29 -1.38 29.32
CA VAL A 300 -6.96 -0.25 28.48
C VAL A 300 -6.39 -0.73 27.16
N LYS A 301 -6.88 -0.17 26.05
CA LYS A 301 -6.43 -0.49 24.69
C LYS A 301 -5.26 0.41 24.32
N LEU A 302 -4.08 -0.20 24.12
CA LEU A 302 -2.85 0.50 23.78
C LEU A 302 -2.36 0.10 22.39
N ILE A 303 -1.77 1.07 21.70
CA ILE A 303 -1.08 0.89 20.43
C ILE A 303 0.38 1.29 20.61
N ARG A 304 1.30 0.46 20.13
CA ARG A 304 2.73 0.77 20.06
C ARG A 304 3.03 1.35 18.69
N MET A 305 3.58 2.56 18.69
CA MET A 305 3.94 3.33 17.51
C MET A 305 5.45 3.43 17.41
N ARG A 306 5.96 3.62 16.19
CA ARG A 306 7.38 3.86 15.94
C ARG A 306 7.60 5.05 15.03
N ASN A 307 8.49 5.96 15.45
CA ASN A 307 9.08 7.00 14.61
C ASN A 307 10.26 6.41 13.80
N PRO A 308 10.28 6.51 12.46
CA PRO A 308 11.40 6.04 11.64
C PRO A 308 12.72 6.80 11.88
N TRP A 309 12.72 7.96 12.54
CA TRP A 309 13.96 8.66 12.90
C TRP A 309 14.78 7.91 13.96
N GLY A 310 14.13 7.02 14.71
CA GLY A 310 14.76 6.30 15.82
C GLY A 310 15.01 7.18 17.05
N ASP A 311 14.30 8.29 17.15
CA ASP A 311 14.26 9.22 18.29
C ASP A 311 12.90 9.94 18.33
N THR A 312 12.72 10.85 19.29
CA THR A 312 11.57 11.77 19.38
C THR A 312 10.25 11.02 19.58
N GLU A 313 9.93 10.79 20.84
CA GLU A 313 8.81 9.92 21.27
C GLU A 313 7.67 10.67 21.95
N TRP A 314 6.52 10.01 22.04
CA TRP A 314 5.32 10.48 22.73
C TRP A 314 5.58 10.85 24.19
N GLN A 315 5.01 11.97 24.63
CA GLN A 315 5.15 12.51 25.98
C GLN A 315 3.82 12.59 26.76
N GLY A 316 2.76 11.95 26.26
CA GLY A 316 1.48 11.86 26.95
C GLY A 316 1.37 10.59 27.81
N GLU A 317 0.14 10.21 28.16
CA GLU A 317 -0.12 8.99 28.94
C GLU A 317 0.46 7.76 28.23
N TRP A 318 1.01 6.82 28.99
CA TRP A 318 1.66 5.59 28.51
C TRP A 318 2.99 5.78 27.78
N CYS A 319 3.57 6.98 27.80
CA CYS A 319 4.93 7.22 27.30
C CYS A 319 5.98 6.37 28.02
N ASP A 320 7.17 6.35 27.44
CA ASP A 320 8.35 5.71 28.00
C ASP A 320 8.68 6.26 29.40
N GLY A 321 8.73 5.37 30.39
CA GLY A 321 8.91 5.74 31.80
C GLY A 321 7.67 6.35 32.50
N GLY A 322 6.51 6.39 31.84
CA GLY A 322 5.26 6.92 32.38
C GLY A 322 4.78 6.24 33.66
N ASP A 323 4.05 7.00 34.50
CA ASP A 323 3.56 6.54 35.81
C ASP A 323 2.52 5.42 35.70
N GLU A 324 1.79 5.35 34.59
CA GLU A 324 0.78 4.34 34.29
C GLU A 324 1.40 2.94 34.31
N TRP A 325 2.62 2.80 33.77
CA TRP A 325 3.35 1.54 33.78
C TRP A 325 3.64 1.03 35.19
N LYS A 326 3.74 1.89 36.21
CA LYS A 326 3.99 1.44 37.60
C LYS A 326 2.87 0.53 38.14
N ARG A 327 1.67 0.62 37.57
CA ARG A 327 0.49 -0.17 37.97
C ARG A 327 0.28 -1.43 37.13
N VAL A 328 1.06 -1.62 36.08
CA VAL A 328 1.01 -2.81 35.20
C VAL A 328 1.97 -3.87 35.74
N PRO A 329 1.54 -5.14 35.86
CA PRO A 329 2.43 -6.24 36.25
C PRO A 329 3.67 -6.35 35.34
N GLU A 330 4.83 -6.61 35.94
CA GLU A 330 6.11 -6.71 35.23
C GLU A 330 6.12 -7.82 34.17
N THR A 331 5.34 -8.89 34.37
CA THR A 331 5.16 -9.95 33.37
C THR A 331 4.58 -9.40 32.07
N ILE A 332 3.55 -8.56 32.17
CA ILE A 332 2.87 -7.96 31.02
C ILE A 332 3.79 -6.95 30.34
N LYS A 333 4.53 -6.14 31.11
CA LYS A 333 5.52 -5.21 30.51
C LYS A 333 6.57 -5.91 29.68
N ARG A 334 7.07 -7.06 30.14
CA ARG A 334 8.02 -7.87 29.38
C ARG A 334 7.40 -8.44 28.11
N GLU A 335 6.16 -8.91 28.16
CA GLU A 335 5.43 -9.40 26.98
C GLU A 335 5.18 -8.30 25.95
N LEU A 336 4.94 -7.07 26.41
CA LEU A 336 4.74 -5.89 25.58
C LEU A 336 6.04 -5.19 25.19
N GLU A 337 7.19 -5.74 25.62
CA GLU A 337 8.52 -5.18 25.41
C GLU A 337 8.58 -3.68 25.76
N VAL A 338 7.96 -3.29 26.87
CA VAL A 338 7.98 -1.90 27.34
C VAL A 338 9.42 -1.55 27.70
N THR A 339 9.95 -0.51 27.07
CA THR A 339 11.28 0.02 27.39
C THR A 339 11.19 1.44 27.96
N SER A 340 12.36 2.03 28.21
CA SER A 340 12.49 3.42 28.62
C SER A 340 13.77 3.93 27.98
N LYS A 341 13.76 3.96 26.65
CA LYS A 341 14.89 4.30 25.80
C LYS A 341 14.35 5.18 24.68
N ASP A 342 15.08 6.24 24.35
CA ASP A 342 14.79 7.05 23.16
C ASP A 342 15.27 6.28 21.92
N ASP A 343 14.42 5.36 21.44
CA ASP A 343 14.63 4.53 20.24
C ASP A 343 13.55 4.73 19.17
N GLY A 344 12.63 5.66 19.44
CA GLY A 344 11.51 6.04 18.58
C GLY A 344 10.27 5.16 18.75
N GLU A 345 10.31 4.09 19.54
CA GLU A 345 9.14 3.24 19.83
C GLU A 345 8.47 3.64 21.15
N PHE A 346 7.16 3.85 21.12
CA PHE A 346 6.40 4.22 22.32
C PHE A 346 4.99 3.65 22.30
N TRP A 347 4.40 3.50 23.47
CA TRP A 347 3.00 3.14 23.62
C TRP A 347 2.12 4.38 23.83
N MET A 348 0.89 4.32 23.34
CA MET A 348 -0.13 5.34 23.61
C MET A 348 -1.53 4.71 23.69
N SER A 349 -2.48 5.42 24.27
CA SER A 349 -3.87 4.96 24.29
C SER A 349 -4.48 4.96 22.87
N PHE A 350 -5.38 4.02 22.58
CA PHE A 350 -6.15 4.04 21.33
C PHE A 350 -6.99 5.33 21.19
N GLY A 351 -7.38 5.94 22.31
CA GLY A 351 -8.03 7.25 22.34
C GLY A 351 -7.13 8.37 21.82
N ASP A 352 -5.86 8.41 22.24
CA ASP A 352 -4.87 9.37 21.74
C ASP A 352 -4.52 9.09 20.28
N PHE A 353 -4.31 7.83 19.91
CA PHE A 353 -4.06 7.43 18.52
C PHE A 353 -5.07 8.07 17.54
N ARG A 354 -6.37 7.95 17.83
CA ARG A 354 -7.44 8.53 16.99
C ARG A 354 -7.40 10.06 16.88
N ARG A 355 -6.74 10.76 17.82
CA ARG A 355 -6.62 12.22 17.85
C ARG A 355 -5.32 12.74 17.26
N GLU A 356 -4.24 11.95 17.35
CA GLU A 356 -2.89 12.36 16.96
C GLU A 356 -2.55 11.97 15.52
N TYR A 357 -3.33 11.08 14.90
CA TYR A 357 -3.15 10.66 13.51
C TYR A 357 -4.32 11.06 12.60
N SER A 358 -4.01 11.58 11.42
CA SER A 358 -4.98 12.01 10.41
C SER A 358 -5.32 10.92 9.40
N ASN A 359 -4.42 9.94 9.24
CA ASN A 359 -4.56 8.86 8.28
C ASN A 359 -3.97 7.56 8.84
N MET A 360 -4.62 6.44 8.53
CA MET A 360 -4.14 5.08 8.81
C MET A 360 -4.28 4.23 7.54
N ILE A 361 -3.21 3.53 7.19
CA ILE A 361 -3.14 2.67 6.02
C ILE A 361 -2.82 1.26 6.49
N ILE A 362 -3.75 0.33 6.30
CA ILE A 362 -3.54 -1.10 6.57
C ILE A 362 -3.10 -1.76 5.26
N CYS A 363 -1.92 -2.38 5.31
CA CYS A 363 -1.21 -2.88 4.17
C CYS A 363 -0.98 -4.39 4.31
N ASN A 364 -1.57 -5.16 3.39
CA ASN A 364 -1.67 -6.62 3.50
C ASN A 364 -1.24 -7.32 2.22
N MET A 365 -0.57 -8.47 2.34
CA MET A 365 -0.30 -9.35 1.19
C MET A 365 -1.54 -10.10 0.73
N SER A 366 -2.42 -10.39 1.68
CA SER A 366 -3.74 -10.95 1.50
C SER A 366 -4.63 -10.29 2.57
N PRO A 367 -5.80 -9.75 2.21
CA PRO A 367 -6.68 -9.13 3.20
C PRO A 367 -7.07 -10.16 4.27
N ASP A 368 -7.10 -9.72 5.53
CA ASP A 368 -7.85 -10.39 6.59
C ASP A 368 -9.32 -9.99 6.41
N PHE A 369 -10.17 -10.94 6.01
CA PHE A 369 -11.53 -10.66 5.55
C PHE A 369 -12.56 -10.70 6.68
N ASP A 370 -12.35 -11.48 7.73
CA ASP A 370 -13.25 -11.53 8.90
C ASP A 370 -12.70 -10.86 10.16
N HIS A 371 -11.48 -10.32 10.11
CA HIS A 371 -10.85 -9.60 11.21
C HIS A 371 -10.63 -10.49 12.44
N ASP A 372 -10.38 -11.78 12.24
CA ASP A 372 -10.11 -12.74 13.31
C ASP A 372 -8.64 -12.77 13.75
N GLY A 373 -7.77 -12.02 13.07
CA GLY A 373 -6.33 -11.96 13.36
C GLY A 373 -5.55 -13.16 12.81
N ILE A 374 -6.18 -13.99 11.98
CA ILE A 374 -5.57 -15.08 11.23
C ILE A 374 -5.59 -14.73 9.74
N SER A 375 -4.43 -14.75 9.10
CA SER A 375 -4.35 -14.37 7.68
C SER A 375 -5.19 -15.32 6.81
N ASP A 376 -6.26 -14.78 6.24
CA ASP A 376 -6.98 -15.45 5.16
C ASP A 376 -6.11 -15.45 3.91
N LYS A 377 -6.14 -16.57 3.18
CA LYS A 377 -5.53 -16.62 1.85
C LYS A 377 -6.58 -16.22 0.82
N ALA A 378 -6.37 -15.08 0.17
CA ALA A 378 -7.10 -14.69 -1.04
C ALA A 378 -6.76 -15.71 -2.14
N ALA A 379 -7.56 -16.78 -2.22
CA ALA A 379 -7.36 -17.90 -3.14
C ALA A 379 -7.55 -17.45 -4.60
N TYR A 380 -8.31 -16.37 -4.80
CA TYR A 380 -8.59 -15.80 -6.10
C TYR A 380 -8.12 -14.34 -6.12
N GLN A 381 -7.09 -14.10 -6.92
CA GLN A 381 -6.55 -12.77 -7.19
C GLN A 381 -6.63 -12.53 -8.69
N LEU A 382 -7.43 -11.53 -9.09
CA LEU A 382 -7.55 -11.12 -10.49
C LEU A 382 -6.87 -9.77 -10.68
N LEU A 383 -6.19 -9.61 -11.80
CA LEU A 383 -5.59 -8.35 -12.21
C LEU A 383 -6.02 -8.03 -13.64
N LEU A 384 -6.70 -6.90 -13.79
CA LEU A 384 -7.21 -6.39 -15.05
C LEU A 384 -6.55 -5.04 -15.32
N LYS A 385 -6.18 -4.79 -16.58
CA LYS A 385 -5.63 -3.50 -16.99
C LYS A 385 -6.59 -2.83 -17.95
N GLY A 386 -6.77 -1.53 -17.83
CA GLY A 386 -7.62 -0.76 -18.72
C GLY A 386 -7.14 0.69 -18.85
N ARG A 387 -7.90 1.47 -19.62
CA ARG A 387 -7.61 2.88 -19.88
C ARG A 387 -8.90 3.68 -19.96
N TRP A 388 -8.90 4.85 -19.32
CA TRP A 388 -9.79 5.95 -19.66
C TRP A 388 -9.11 6.83 -20.72
N GLU A 389 -9.82 7.15 -21.78
CA GLU A 389 -9.39 7.95 -22.90
C GLU A 389 -10.41 9.07 -23.11
N ALA A 390 -9.92 10.30 -23.11
CA ALA A 390 -10.72 11.51 -23.30
C ALA A 390 -11.47 11.44 -24.63
N ASP A 391 -12.67 12.02 -24.66
CA ASP A 391 -13.56 12.05 -25.83
C ASP A 391 -14.02 10.66 -26.33
N ARG A 392 -13.74 9.59 -25.58
CA ARG A 392 -14.08 8.21 -25.95
C ARG A 392 -14.78 7.42 -24.86
N ASN A 393 -14.10 7.16 -23.75
CA ASN A 393 -14.59 6.28 -22.68
C ASN A 393 -14.27 6.78 -21.26
N ALA A 394 -13.79 8.01 -21.12
CA ALA A 394 -13.59 8.66 -19.82
C ALA A 394 -14.90 9.32 -19.37
N GLY A 395 -15.81 8.53 -18.80
CA GLY A 395 -17.20 8.91 -18.56
C GLY A 395 -17.47 9.72 -17.30
N GLY A 396 -16.52 9.81 -16.37
CA GLY A 396 -16.71 10.46 -15.06
C GLY A 396 -17.38 9.53 -14.04
N TRP A 397 -17.73 10.04 -12.86
CA TRP A 397 -18.46 9.31 -11.80
C TRP A 397 -19.96 9.18 -12.09
N LEU A 398 -20.68 8.47 -11.22
CA LEU A 398 -22.06 8.02 -11.44
C LEU A 398 -23.05 9.15 -11.76
N GLU A 399 -22.85 10.36 -11.23
CA GLU A 399 -23.73 11.51 -11.49
C GLU A 399 -23.50 12.15 -12.88
N CYS A 400 -22.48 11.74 -13.63
CA CYS A 400 -22.27 12.23 -14.99
C CYS A 400 -23.15 11.50 -16.00
N ASP A 401 -23.78 12.25 -16.91
CA ASP A 401 -24.55 11.68 -18.05
C ASP A 401 -23.73 10.72 -18.92
N THR A 402 -22.40 10.88 -18.90
CA THR A 402 -21.42 10.07 -19.64
C THR A 402 -20.92 8.85 -18.88
N PHE A 403 -21.40 8.57 -17.66
CA PHE A 403 -20.89 7.48 -16.81
C PHE A 403 -20.89 6.13 -17.51
N HIS A 404 -21.95 5.84 -18.28
CA HIS A 404 -22.12 4.60 -19.04
C HIS A 404 -21.02 4.34 -20.08
N LEU A 405 -20.26 5.36 -20.48
CA LEU A 405 -19.12 5.24 -21.40
C LEU A 405 -17.88 4.65 -20.74
N ASN A 406 -17.79 4.64 -19.40
CA ASN A 406 -16.65 4.05 -18.70
C ASN A 406 -16.51 2.55 -19.02
N PRO A 407 -15.29 1.99 -18.96
CA PRO A 407 -15.09 0.55 -19.08
C PRO A 407 -15.95 -0.23 -18.08
N GLN A 408 -16.58 -1.31 -18.54
CA GLN A 408 -17.46 -2.14 -17.72
C GLN A 408 -16.88 -3.56 -17.61
N TYR A 409 -16.97 -4.15 -16.42
CA TYR A 409 -16.51 -5.51 -16.16
C TYR A 409 -17.63 -6.33 -15.52
N GLN A 410 -17.93 -7.49 -16.10
CA GLN A 410 -18.86 -8.43 -15.47
C GLN A 410 -18.10 -9.30 -14.48
N LEU A 411 -18.49 -9.19 -13.21
CA LEU A 411 -17.99 -10.00 -12.10
C LEU A 411 -19.00 -11.12 -11.81
N VAL A 412 -18.53 -12.36 -11.77
CA VAL A 412 -19.30 -13.54 -11.40
C VAL A 412 -18.76 -14.09 -10.08
N VAL A 413 -19.61 -14.14 -9.07
CA VAL A 413 -19.34 -14.72 -7.76
C VAL A 413 -20.01 -16.10 -7.72
N TYR A 414 -19.22 -17.15 -7.62
CA TYR A 414 -19.74 -18.53 -7.60
C TYR A 414 -20.05 -18.96 -6.19
N HIS A 415 -21.01 -19.86 -6.02
CA HIS A 415 -21.22 -20.54 -4.76
C HIS A 415 -19.94 -21.27 -4.30
N ASP A 416 -19.57 -21.12 -3.04
CA ASP A 416 -18.40 -21.77 -2.44
C ASP A 416 -18.73 -22.30 -1.03
N ALA A 417 -18.56 -23.60 -0.82
CA ALA A 417 -18.91 -24.26 0.44
C ALA A 417 -17.98 -23.90 1.61
N HIS A 418 -16.77 -23.40 1.36
CA HIS A 418 -15.93 -22.82 2.41
C HIS A 418 -16.48 -21.46 2.84
N VAL A 419 -16.87 -20.63 1.86
CA VAL A 419 -17.46 -19.32 2.13
C VAL A 419 -18.80 -19.44 2.85
N GLU A 420 -19.64 -20.40 2.45
CA GLU A 420 -20.92 -20.67 3.09
C GLU A 420 -20.76 -20.94 4.60
N ARG A 421 -19.74 -21.72 4.98
CA ARG A 421 -19.47 -22.09 6.37
C ARG A 421 -18.80 -20.98 7.19
N ARG A 422 -17.84 -20.25 6.63
CA ARG A 422 -17.04 -19.23 7.37
C ARG A 422 -17.69 -17.84 7.34
N TYR A 423 -18.36 -17.48 6.25
CA TYR A 423 -18.88 -16.13 6.01
C TYR A 423 -20.40 -16.09 5.79
N ASN A 424 -21.13 -17.13 6.20
CA ASN A 424 -22.59 -17.25 6.07
C ASN A 424 -23.08 -17.01 4.62
N GLY A 425 -22.33 -17.51 3.65
CA GLY A 425 -22.67 -17.45 2.22
C GLY A 425 -22.41 -16.10 1.55
N ARG A 426 -21.90 -15.10 2.26
CA ARG A 426 -21.48 -13.82 1.67
C ARG A 426 -19.98 -13.86 1.37
N HIS A 427 -19.62 -13.76 0.12
CA HIS A 427 -18.25 -13.74 -0.39
C HIS A 427 -17.56 -12.43 -0.03
N PRO A 428 -16.50 -12.48 0.79
CA PRO A 428 -15.64 -11.34 1.00
C PRO A 428 -14.87 -11.03 -0.28
N LEU A 429 -14.95 -9.78 -0.71
CA LEU A 429 -14.28 -9.25 -1.89
C LEU A 429 -13.64 -7.91 -1.52
N VAL A 430 -12.35 -7.76 -1.83
CA VAL A 430 -11.74 -6.44 -1.90
C VAL A 430 -11.42 -6.10 -3.34
N VAL A 431 -11.93 -4.95 -3.79
CA VAL A 431 -11.61 -4.37 -5.09
C VAL A 431 -10.66 -3.20 -4.87
N ALA A 432 -9.55 -3.16 -5.60
CA ALA A 432 -8.59 -2.07 -5.57
C ALA A 432 -8.34 -1.52 -6.98
N LEU A 433 -8.44 -0.21 -7.13
CA LEU A 433 -8.25 0.50 -8.38
C LEU A 433 -6.99 1.38 -8.27
N LEU A 434 -6.01 1.09 -9.12
CA LEU A 434 -4.76 1.85 -9.22
C LEU A 434 -4.77 2.69 -10.49
N GLN A 435 -4.50 3.98 -10.38
CA GLN A 435 -4.20 4.81 -11.54
C GLN A 435 -2.70 4.77 -11.85
N VAL A 436 -2.35 4.48 -13.10
CA VAL A 436 -0.97 4.45 -13.58
C VAL A 436 -0.53 5.88 -13.86
N TYR A 437 0.34 6.40 -12.99
CA TYR A 437 0.98 7.70 -13.19
C TYR A 437 2.49 7.58 -12.98
N LYS A 438 3.22 8.55 -13.51
CA LYS A 438 4.66 8.69 -13.27
C LYS A 438 4.82 9.81 -12.24
N ARG A 439 5.51 9.55 -11.14
CA ARG A 439 5.92 10.62 -10.21
C ARG A 439 6.76 11.64 -11.00
N GLY A 440 6.22 12.83 -11.16
CA GLY A 440 6.87 13.97 -11.80
C GLY A 440 7.20 15.04 -10.76
N VAL A 441 8.27 15.79 -11.01
CA VAL A 441 8.55 17.01 -10.23
C VAL A 441 7.71 18.13 -10.83
N SER A 442 6.54 18.42 -10.24
CA SER A 442 5.85 19.69 -10.47
C SER A 442 6.77 20.83 -10.02
N ARG A 443 6.74 21.97 -10.73
CA ARG A 443 7.47 23.20 -10.33
C ARG A 443 7.07 23.71 -8.94
N LEU A 444 5.97 23.20 -8.37
CA LEU A 444 5.41 23.60 -7.07
C LEU A 444 5.41 22.47 -6.02
N GLY A 445 5.91 21.27 -6.35
CA GLY A 445 6.02 20.18 -5.38
C GLY A 445 4.69 19.51 -4.98
N GLU A 446 3.61 19.75 -5.72
CA GLU A 446 2.34 19.03 -5.54
C GLU A 446 2.23 17.82 -6.48
N ALA A 447 1.54 16.78 -6.02
CA ALA A 447 1.11 15.63 -6.81
C ALA A 447 -0.02 16.04 -7.80
N GLU A 448 0.27 16.99 -8.69
CA GLU A 448 -0.70 17.59 -9.63
C GLU A 448 -1.31 16.58 -10.61
N ASP A 449 -0.71 15.39 -10.77
CA ASP A 449 -1.13 14.40 -11.77
C ASP A 449 -2.11 13.32 -11.28
N LEU A 450 -2.47 13.27 -9.99
CA LEU A 450 -3.46 12.30 -9.52
C LEU A 450 -4.88 12.79 -9.78
N TYR A 451 -5.73 11.95 -10.37
CA TYR A 451 -7.17 12.18 -10.45
C TYR A 451 -7.86 11.61 -9.21
N ALA A 452 -9.02 12.16 -8.85
CA ALA A 452 -9.91 11.41 -7.97
C ALA A 452 -10.44 10.21 -8.77
N VAL A 453 -10.17 8.99 -8.31
CA VAL A 453 -10.57 7.75 -8.99
C VAL A 453 -11.33 6.85 -8.04
N GLY A 454 -12.27 6.09 -8.57
CA GLY A 454 -13.11 5.17 -7.82
C GLY A 454 -13.82 4.19 -8.74
N PHE A 455 -14.75 3.45 -8.17
CA PHE A 455 -15.51 2.46 -8.92
C PHE A 455 -16.85 2.21 -8.25
N GLU A 456 -17.80 1.73 -9.06
CA GLU A 456 -19.13 1.32 -8.63
C GLU A 456 -19.38 -0.16 -8.93
N ILE A 457 -20.14 -0.83 -8.07
CA ILE A 457 -20.57 -2.22 -8.26
C ILE A 457 -22.10 -2.28 -8.28
N PHE A 458 -22.69 -2.85 -9.32
CA PHE A 458 -24.14 -3.04 -9.43
C PHE A 458 -24.49 -4.52 -9.43
N GLN A 459 -25.53 -4.92 -8.71
CA GLN A 459 -26.06 -6.29 -8.80
C GLN A 459 -26.87 -6.46 -10.08
N LEU A 460 -26.60 -7.52 -10.85
CA LEU A 460 -27.36 -7.83 -12.06
C LEU A 460 -28.54 -8.78 -11.73
N SER A 461 -29.66 -8.60 -12.41
CA SER A 461 -30.86 -9.45 -12.22
C SER A 461 -30.58 -10.93 -12.51
N GLU A 462 -31.24 -11.84 -11.80
CA GLU A 462 -31.10 -13.30 -11.99
C GLU A 462 -31.48 -13.76 -13.41
N SER A 463 -32.35 -13.02 -14.11
CA SER A 463 -32.70 -13.29 -15.51
C SER A 463 -31.55 -13.07 -16.50
N ALA A 464 -30.49 -12.34 -16.11
CA ALA A 464 -29.27 -12.18 -16.88
C ALA A 464 -28.37 -13.42 -16.76
N SER A 465 -28.91 -14.59 -17.14
CA SER A 465 -28.21 -15.88 -17.04
C SER A 465 -26.99 -16.01 -17.96
N THR A 466 -26.80 -15.04 -18.88
CA THR A 466 -25.74 -15.03 -19.90
C THR A 466 -24.69 -13.95 -19.67
N THR A 467 -23.52 -14.18 -20.24
CA THR A 467 -22.45 -13.17 -20.31
C THR A 467 -22.95 -11.93 -21.06
N ILE A 468 -22.73 -10.75 -20.49
CA ILE A 468 -23.09 -9.50 -21.15
C ILE A 468 -22.04 -9.23 -22.23
N MET A 469 -22.47 -9.17 -23.49
CA MET A 469 -21.56 -9.01 -24.64
C MET A 469 -21.32 -7.54 -24.99
N GLU A 470 -22.28 -6.66 -24.71
CA GLU A 470 -22.22 -5.23 -25.05
C GLU A 470 -22.38 -4.35 -23.80
N PRO A 471 -21.70 -3.20 -23.71
CA PRO A 471 -21.80 -2.31 -22.56
C PRO A 471 -23.24 -1.87 -22.29
N LEU A 472 -23.63 -1.85 -21.01
CA LEU A 472 -24.93 -1.32 -20.59
C LEU A 472 -24.96 0.21 -20.74
N ASP A 473 -26.13 0.74 -21.09
CA ASP A 473 -26.30 2.16 -21.39
C ASP A 473 -26.77 2.97 -20.17
N ASN A 474 -27.02 4.27 -20.38
CA ASN A 474 -27.44 5.17 -19.31
C ASN A 474 -28.80 4.80 -18.69
N GLN A 475 -29.67 4.11 -19.44
CA GLN A 475 -30.98 3.70 -18.92
C GLN A 475 -30.82 2.68 -17.78
N PHE A 476 -29.83 1.79 -17.87
CA PHE A 476 -29.50 0.87 -16.80
C PHE A 476 -29.08 1.63 -15.52
N PHE A 477 -28.10 2.52 -15.62
CA PHE A 477 -27.53 3.22 -14.45
C PHE A 477 -28.53 4.17 -13.77
N GLN A 478 -29.48 4.74 -14.51
CA GLN A 478 -30.56 5.54 -13.93
C GLN A 478 -31.60 4.72 -13.14
N SER A 479 -31.59 3.39 -13.29
CA SER A 479 -32.59 2.50 -12.70
C SER A 479 -32.04 1.62 -11.57
N MET A 480 -30.75 1.72 -11.27
CA MET A 480 -30.05 0.83 -10.35
C MET A 480 -29.18 1.61 -9.36
N ASP A 481 -29.26 1.25 -8.09
CA ASP A 481 -28.36 1.77 -7.06
C ASP A 481 -27.07 0.92 -6.99
N PRO A 482 -25.89 1.55 -6.83
CA PRO A 482 -24.66 0.82 -6.60
C PRO A 482 -24.60 0.24 -5.18
N LEU A 483 -23.80 -0.81 -5.02
CA LEU A 483 -23.48 -1.40 -3.73
C LEU A 483 -22.49 -0.51 -2.98
N MET A 484 -22.73 -0.29 -1.69
CA MET A 484 -21.83 0.47 -0.83
C MET A 484 -20.74 -0.44 -0.22
N PRO A 485 -19.47 -0.02 -0.21
CA PRO A 485 -18.41 -0.74 0.51
C PRO A 485 -18.57 -0.60 2.03
N GLU A 486 -17.97 -1.53 2.80
CA GLU A 486 -18.02 -1.49 4.27
C GLU A 486 -16.99 -0.54 4.92
N ASN A 487 -15.87 -0.27 4.26
CA ASN A 487 -14.74 0.43 4.87
C ASN A 487 -14.82 1.97 4.73
N GLN A 488 -14.87 2.55 3.52
CA GLN A 488 -14.99 4.01 3.25
C GLN A 488 -15.46 4.31 1.81
N GLU A 489 -15.61 5.59 1.45
CA GLU A 489 -15.88 6.07 0.08
C GLU A 489 -14.89 5.51 -0.95
N THR A 490 -15.36 5.16 -2.15
CA THR A 490 -14.54 4.55 -3.21
C THR A 490 -13.75 5.58 -4.04
N TYR A 491 -14.12 6.86 -4.01
CA TYR A 491 -13.46 7.93 -4.77
C TYR A 491 -12.53 8.76 -3.90
N ALA A 492 -11.26 8.78 -4.25
CA ALA A 492 -10.28 9.63 -3.60
C ALA A 492 -9.14 10.00 -4.54
N LYS A 493 -8.46 11.10 -4.24
CA LYS A 493 -7.27 11.57 -4.99
C LYS A 493 -6.00 10.84 -4.52
N TYR A 494 -6.04 9.51 -4.58
CA TYR A 494 -4.93 8.62 -4.24
C TYR A 494 -4.47 7.83 -5.46
N ARG A 495 -3.25 7.29 -5.42
CA ARG A 495 -2.78 6.35 -6.45
C ARG A 495 -3.64 5.09 -6.49
N GLU A 496 -4.06 4.62 -5.32
CA GLU A 496 -4.85 3.41 -5.11
C GLU A 496 -6.03 3.72 -4.20
N THR A 497 -7.24 3.38 -4.65
CA THR A 497 -8.45 3.32 -3.82
C THR A 497 -8.94 1.88 -3.71
N SER A 498 -9.55 1.53 -2.60
CA SER A 498 -10.02 0.17 -2.35
C SER A 498 -11.32 0.13 -1.56
N GLY A 499 -12.15 -0.88 -1.85
CA GLY A 499 -13.45 -1.07 -1.23
C GLY A 499 -13.68 -2.54 -0.85
N ARG A 500 -14.18 -2.76 0.36
CA ARG A 500 -14.57 -4.08 0.89
C ARG A 500 -16.05 -4.35 0.67
N PHE A 501 -16.38 -5.54 0.17
CA PHE A 501 -17.74 -5.97 -0.11
C PHE A 501 -17.98 -7.40 0.39
N PHE A 502 -19.22 -7.69 0.76
CA PHE A 502 -19.70 -9.03 1.12
C PHE A 502 -20.85 -9.41 0.19
N LEU A 503 -20.51 -10.09 -0.90
CA LEU A 503 -21.43 -10.35 -2.01
C LEU A 503 -22.07 -11.74 -1.92
N TYR A 504 -23.36 -11.87 -2.21
CA TYR A 504 -23.94 -13.20 -2.43
C TYR A 504 -23.48 -13.78 -3.78
N PRO A 505 -23.48 -15.11 -3.96
CA PRO A 505 -23.27 -15.72 -5.27
C PRO A 505 -24.23 -15.11 -6.31
N GLY A 506 -23.69 -14.72 -7.45
CA GLY A 506 -24.44 -13.95 -8.44
C GLY A 506 -23.55 -13.24 -9.46
N ARG A 507 -24.18 -12.39 -10.27
CA ARG A 507 -23.51 -11.58 -11.29
C ARG A 507 -23.60 -10.11 -10.91
N TYR A 508 -22.50 -9.40 -11.14
CA TYR A 508 -22.34 -8.00 -10.81
C TYR A 508 -21.68 -7.27 -11.98
N LEU A 509 -21.90 -5.96 -12.06
CA LEU A 509 -21.21 -5.06 -12.98
C LEU A 509 -20.28 -4.16 -12.17
N LEU A 510 -19.01 -4.16 -12.50
CA LEU A 510 -17.98 -3.31 -11.89
C LEU A 510 -17.54 -2.26 -12.91
N VAL A 511 -17.66 -0.98 -12.54
CA VAL A 511 -17.38 0.15 -13.43
C VAL A 511 -16.34 1.07 -12.77
N PRO A 512 -15.05 0.97 -13.12
CA PRO A 512 -14.04 1.91 -12.66
C PRO A 512 -14.10 3.23 -13.46
N SER A 513 -13.97 4.35 -12.77
CA SER A 513 -13.93 5.68 -13.39
C SER A 513 -13.05 6.68 -12.66
N THR A 514 -12.71 7.76 -13.38
CA THR A 514 -12.31 9.03 -12.76
C THR A 514 -13.55 9.76 -12.27
N HIS A 515 -13.39 10.63 -11.27
CA HIS A 515 -14.48 11.46 -10.78
C HIS A 515 -14.99 12.41 -11.87
N GLU A 516 -14.07 13.17 -12.47
CA GLU A 516 -14.40 14.06 -13.57
C GLU A 516 -14.36 13.31 -14.92
N PRO A 517 -15.26 13.64 -15.85
CA PRO A 517 -15.22 13.08 -17.20
C PRO A 517 -14.02 13.60 -18.01
N ASN A 518 -13.74 12.96 -19.14
CA ASN A 518 -12.67 13.33 -20.09
C ASN A 518 -11.25 13.32 -19.52
N GLN A 519 -11.01 12.62 -18.41
CA GLN A 519 -9.67 12.43 -17.85
C GLN A 519 -9.02 11.16 -18.40
N SER A 520 -7.92 11.31 -19.14
CA SER A 520 -7.18 10.16 -19.70
C SER A 520 -6.17 9.58 -18.71
N ARG A 521 -6.26 8.28 -18.43
CA ARG A 521 -5.29 7.57 -17.57
C ARG A 521 -5.37 6.05 -17.79
N ASP A 522 -4.22 5.38 -17.79
CA ASP A 522 -4.18 3.92 -17.68
C ASP A 522 -4.45 3.52 -16.22
N TYR A 523 -5.08 2.38 -15.98
CA TYR A 523 -5.37 1.89 -14.64
C TYR A 523 -5.19 0.37 -14.52
N VAL A 524 -5.07 -0.09 -13.28
CA VAL A 524 -5.02 -1.50 -12.90
C VAL A 524 -6.08 -1.77 -11.85
N LEU A 525 -6.96 -2.72 -12.14
CA LEU A 525 -8.01 -3.17 -11.24
C LEU A 525 -7.62 -4.53 -10.67
N ARG A 526 -7.60 -4.64 -9.34
CA ARG A 526 -7.23 -5.85 -8.61
C ARG A 526 -8.40 -6.31 -7.76
N LEU A 527 -8.75 -7.60 -7.85
CA LEU A 527 -9.81 -8.20 -7.06
C LEU A 527 -9.22 -9.30 -6.19
N PHE A 528 -9.50 -9.27 -4.89
CA PHE A 528 -9.06 -10.25 -3.91
C PHE A 528 -10.29 -10.91 -3.29
N SER A 529 -10.40 -12.23 -3.40
CA SER A 529 -11.53 -12.99 -2.85
C SER A 529 -11.06 -14.31 -2.25
N VAL A 530 -11.74 -14.74 -1.18
CA VAL A 530 -11.57 -16.07 -0.58
C VAL A 530 -12.25 -17.13 -1.45
N GLY A 531 -13.45 -16.85 -1.96
CA GLY A 531 -14.22 -17.76 -2.81
C GLY A 531 -14.01 -17.53 -4.29
N LYS A 532 -14.39 -18.51 -5.12
CA LYS A 532 -14.21 -18.43 -6.57
C LYS A 532 -14.95 -17.22 -7.18
N ILE A 533 -14.18 -16.40 -7.90
CA ILE A 533 -14.68 -15.30 -8.73
C ILE A 533 -14.13 -15.39 -10.14
N GLU A 534 -14.89 -14.88 -11.12
CA GLU A 534 -14.44 -14.62 -12.48
C GLU A 534 -14.81 -13.18 -12.85
N CYS A 535 -13.92 -12.45 -13.52
CA CYS A 535 -14.18 -11.07 -13.91
C CYS A 535 -13.63 -10.83 -15.32
N GLY A 536 -14.47 -10.34 -16.22
CA GLY A 536 -14.12 -10.11 -17.62
C GLY A 536 -14.69 -8.79 -18.13
N SER A 537 -14.05 -8.20 -19.14
CA SER A 537 -14.55 -6.97 -19.77
C SER A 537 -15.87 -7.23 -20.50
N VAL A 538 -16.80 -6.29 -20.39
CA VAL A 538 -18.02 -6.24 -21.19
C VAL A 538 -17.70 -5.48 -22.49
N GLY A 539 -17.90 -6.14 -23.63
CA GLY A 539 -17.51 -5.59 -24.93
C GLY A 539 -16.00 -5.35 -25.07
N ASN A 540 -15.65 -4.49 -26.04
CA ASN A 540 -14.26 -4.11 -26.28
C ASN A 540 -13.86 -2.93 -25.40
N ILE A 541 -12.87 -3.13 -24.53
CA ILE A 541 -12.29 -2.04 -23.73
C ILE A 541 -11.04 -1.46 -24.39
N VAL A 542 -10.81 -0.17 -24.16
CA VAL A 542 -9.57 0.51 -24.57
C VAL A 542 -8.40 -0.10 -23.81
N GLN A 543 -7.44 -0.64 -24.55
CA GLN A 543 -6.26 -1.25 -23.97
C GLN A 543 -5.31 -0.18 -23.43
N PRO A 544 -4.56 -0.47 -22.36
CA PRO A 544 -3.50 0.42 -21.87
C PRO A 544 -2.51 0.77 -22.98
N SER A 545 -1.86 1.93 -22.85
CA SER A 545 -0.80 2.30 -23.78
C SER A 545 0.35 1.28 -23.72
N SER A 546 0.90 0.89 -24.86
CA SER A 546 2.05 -0.02 -24.95
C SER A 546 3.36 0.58 -24.42
N THR A 547 3.29 1.80 -23.90
CA THR A 547 4.38 2.61 -23.35
C THR A 547 4.25 2.71 -21.82
N SER A 548 4.33 1.59 -21.12
CA SER A 548 4.60 1.59 -19.67
C SER A 548 6.04 1.16 -19.39
#